data_AF-A0A2W6P9B9-F1
#
_entry.id   AF-A0A2W6P9B9-F1
#
_cell.length_a   1.000
_cell.length_b   1.000
_cell.length_c   1.000
_cell.angle_alpha   90.00
_cell.angle_beta   90.00
_cell.angle_gamma   90.00
#
_symmetry.space_group_name_H-M   'P 1'
#
loop_
_entity.id
_entity.type
_entity.pdbx_description
1 polymer ?
#
loop_
_entity_poly.entity_id
_entity_poly.type
_entity_poly.pdbx_seq_one_letter_code
_entity_poly.pdbx_strand_id
1 'polypeptide(L)' 'ESGISSAAVMEIIRNESENRQVTVPAELLASLIQTAEQALWKREWAARDHGLAVPECVTRRQEVVNQARTLLKNNTHEND' A
#
# COMPACT_ATOMS: atom_id res chain seq x y z
N GLU A 1 14.90 43.41 -0.83
CA GLU A 1 14.87 41.96 -1.02
C GLU A 1 13.42 41.50 -0.94
N SER A 2 12.86 40.96 -2.03
CA SER A 2 11.49 40.45 -2.02
C SER A 2 11.52 39.04 -1.43
N GLY A 3 11.31 38.94 -0.12
CA GLY A 3 11.34 37.67 0.59
C GLY A 3 10.10 36.83 0.28
N ILE A 4 10.30 35.60 -0.17
CA ILE A 4 9.22 34.62 -0.32
C ILE A 4 8.68 34.32 1.09
N SER A 5 7.37 34.49 1.29
CA SER A 5 6.74 34.24 2.59
C SER A 5 6.84 32.77 2.98
N SER A 6 7.26 32.48 4.21
CA SER A 6 7.31 31.12 4.75
C SER A 6 5.94 30.41 4.69
N ALA A 7 4.84 31.17 4.70
CA ALA A 7 3.49 30.61 4.57
C ALA A 7 3.25 30.05 3.16
N ALA A 8 3.68 30.77 2.11
CA ALA A 8 3.60 30.30 0.73
C ALA A 8 4.46 29.05 0.50
N VAL A 9 5.64 28.98 1.16
CA VAL A 9 6.50 27.79 1.12
C VAL A 9 5.83 26.58 1.78
N MET A 10 5.18 26.76 2.95
CA MET A 10 4.46 25.66 3.61
C MET A 10 3.26 25.17 2.80
N GLU A 11 2.52 26.08 2.15
CA GLU A 11 1.40 25.72 1.30
C GLU A 11 1.84 24.91 0.08
N ILE A 12 2.94 25.29 -0.56
CA ILE A 12 3.55 24.53 -1.66
C ILE A 12 3.99 23.14 -1.18
N ILE A 13 4.67 23.06 -0.02
CA ILE A 13 5.09 21.76 0.55
C ILE A 13 3.89 20.86 0.81
N ARG A 14 2.81 21.41 1.36
CA ARG A 14 1.58 20.67 1.63
C ARG A 14 0.94 20.19 0.33
N ASN A 15 0.78 21.07 -0.66
CA ASN A 15 0.21 20.73 -1.95
C ASN A 15 1.05 19.70 -2.73
N GLU A 16 2.38 19.80 -2.70
CA GLU A 16 3.30 18.81 -3.27
C GLU A 16 3.22 17.48 -2.53
N SER A 17 3.05 17.49 -1.20
CA SER A 17 2.89 16.26 -0.42
C SER A 17 1.56 15.55 -0.71
N GLU A 18 0.49 16.30 -0.99
CA GLU A 18 -0.84 15.80 -1.31
C GLU A 18 -0.94 15.35 -2.79
N ASN A 19 -0.13 15.91 -3.71
CA ASN A 19 -0.12 15.58 -5.14
C ASN A 19 0.85 14.45 -5.57
N ARG A 20 1.52 13.75 -4.64
CA ARG A 20 2.36 12.56 -4.95
C ARG A 20 1.54 11.30 -5.22
N GLN A 21 0.44 11.43 -5.96
CA GLN A 21 -0.34 10.29 -6.38
C GLN A 21 0.38 9.59 -7.52
N VAL A 22 0.70 8.31 -7.33
CA VAL A 22 1.28 7.46 -8.37
C VAL A 22 0.17 6.63 -8.97
N THR A 23 -0.13 6.84 -10.24
CA THR A 23 -1.07 5.98 -10.98
C THR A 23 -0.44 4.62 -11.21
N VAL A 24 -1.11 3.57 -10.76
CA VAL A 24 -0.68 2.19 -10.93
C VAL A 24 -1.71 1.46 -11.79
N PRO A 25 -1.32 0.84 -12.92
CA PRO A 25 -2.22 0.00 -13.70
C PRO A 25 -2.83 -1.13 -12.87
N ALA A 26 -4.10 -1.45 -13.09
CA ALA A 26 -4.82 -2.46 -12.31
C ALA A 26 -4.16 -3.84 -12.37
N GLU A 27 -3.64 -4.24 -13.54
CA GLU A 27 -2.95 -5.52 -13.73
C GLU A 27 -1.62 -5.55 -12.97
N LEU A 28 -0.91 -4.42 -12.91
CA LEU A 28 0.32 -4.29 -12.13
C LEU A 28 0.02 -4.38 -10.63
N LEU A 29 -1.02 -3.68 -10.16
CA LEU A 29 -1.45 -3.75 -8.76
C LEU A 29 -1.86 -5.18 -8.38
N ALA A 30 -2.61 -5.87 -9.24
CA ALA A 30 -2.97 -7.27 -9.04
C ALA A 30 -1.73 -8.18 -8.93
N SER A 31 -0.76 -7.99 -9.83
CA SER A 31 0.50 -8.75 -9.84
C SER A 31 1.34 -8.50 -8.58
N LEU A 32 1.38 -7.25 -8.11
CA LEU A 32 2.08 -6.88 -6.89
C LEU A 32 1.42 -7.46 -5.64
N ILE A 33 0.08 -7.41 -5.56
CA ILE A 33 -0.69 -8.05 -4.48
C ILE A 33 -0.37 -9.53 -4.43
N GLN A 34 -0.45 -10.23 -5.56
CA GLN A 34 -0.17 -11.65 -5.61
C GLN A 34 1.27 -11.96 -5.19
N THR A 35 2.25 -11.21 -5.70
CA THR A 35 3.66 -11.39 -5.32
C THR A 35 3.88 -11.18 -3.81
N ALA A 36 3.22 -10.18 -3.23
CA ALA A 36 3.31 -9.92 -1.79
C ALA A 36 2.71 -11.05 -0.94
N GLU A 37 1.54 -11.59 -1.32
CA GLU A 37 0.92 -12.74 -0.64
C GLU A 37 1.83 -13.97 -0.67
N GLN A 38 2.38 -14.29 -1.84
CA GLN A 38 3.30 -15.41 -2.02
C GLN A 38 4.55 -15.29 -1.15
N ALA A 39 5.09 -14.07 -1.01
CA ALA A 39 6.26 -13.81 -0.18
C ALA A 39 5.98 -13.98 1.32
N LEU A 40 4.73 -13.80 1.76
CA LEU A 40 4.31 -13.99 3.15
C LEU A 40 4.06 -15.47 3.49
N TRP A 41 3.57 -16.26 2.53
CA TRP A 41 3.21 -17.67 2.75
C TRP A 41 4.30 -18.52 3.39
N LYS A 42 5.57 -18.34 3.00
CA LYS A 42 6.67 -19.11 3.60
C LYS A 42 6.75 -18.95 5.12
N ARG A 43 6.54 -17.73 5.63
CA ARG A 43 6.61 -17.44 7.07
C ARG A 43 5.33 -17.86 7.78
N GLU A 44 4.18 -17.66 7.14
CA GLU A 44 2.89 -18.04 7.68
C GLU A 44 2.74 -19.57 7.81
N TRP A 45 3.10 -20.30 6.76
CA TRP A 45 3.08 -21.77 6.76
C TRP A 45 4.07 -22.33 7.77
N ALA A 46 5.31 -21.83 7.82
CA ALA A 46 6.28 -22.28 8.82
C ALA A 46 5.74 -22.13 10.26
N ALA A 47 5.10 -21.00 10.58
CA ALA A 47 4.49 -20.82 11.89
C ALA A 47 3.37 -21.83 12.15
N ARG A 48 2.46 -22.01 11.17
CA ARG A 48 1.32 -22.92 11.28
C ARG A 48 1.73 -24.39 11.37
N ASP A 49 2.69 -24.82 10.56
CA ASP A 49 3.22 -26.20 10.56
C ASP A 49 3.84 -26.57 11.90
N HIS A 50 4.45 -25.60 12.59
CA HIS A 50 5.01 -25.78 13.93
C HIS A 50 4.01 -25.52 15.07
N GLY A 51 2.73 -25.27 14.76
CA GLY A 51 1.71 -24.96 15.77
C GLY A 51 1.95 -23.65 16.52
N LEU A 52 2.73 -22.74 15.94
CA LEU A 52 3.11 -21.45 16.51
C LEU A 52 2.15 -20.35 16.05
N ALA A 53 2.07 -19.29 16.85
CA ALA A 53 1.39 -18.08 16.43
C ALA A 53 2.10 -17.46 15.21
N VAL A 54 1.32 -17.00 14.24
CA VAL A 54 1.84 -16.28 13.07
C VAL A 54 2.49 -14.98 13.55
N PRO A 55 3.73 -14.65 13.11
CA PRO A 55 4.40 -13.43 13.54
C PRO A 55 3.60 -12.17 13.22
N GLU A 56 3.59 -11.20 14.15
CA GLU A 56 2.87 -9.93 13.98
C GLU A 56 3.27 -9.20 12.68
N CYS A 57 4.55 -9.25 12.29
CA CYS A 57 5.04 -8.63 11.07
C CYS A 57 4.43 -9.23 9.79
N VAL A 58 3.98 -10.49 9.84
CA VAL A 58 3.26 -11.16 8.75
C VAL A 58 1.81 -10.67 8.75
N THR A 59 1.15 -10.69 9.90
CA THR A 59 -0.24 -10.21 10.05
C THR A 59 -0.40 -8.77 9.60
N ARG A 60 0.47 -7.86 10.06
CA ARG A 60 0.44 -6.44 9.67
C ARG A 60 0.66 -6.22 8.18
N ARG A 61 1.54 -7.01 7.55
CA ARG A 61 1.76 -6.94 6.10
C ARG A 61 0.58 -7.52 5.33
N GLN A 62 -0.06 -8.56 5.85
CA GLN A 62 -1.28 -9.11 5.27
C GLN A 62 -2.42 -8.08 5.29
N GLU A 63 -2.54 -7.27 6.33
CA GLU A 63 -3.51 -6.17 6.39
C GLU A 63 -3.26 -5.12 5.30
N VAL A 64 -2.00 -4.74 5.06
CA VAL A 64 -1.65 -3.81 3.97
C VAL A 64 -2.00 -4.40 2.61
N VAL A 65 -1.74 -5.69 2.41
CA VAL A 65 -2.12 -6.40 1.18
C VAL A 65 -3.64 -6.44 1.01
N ASN A 66 -4.40 -6.65 2.10
CA ASN A 66 -5.86 -6.62 2.09
C ASN A 66 -6.39 -5.23 1.71
N GLN A 67 -5.76 -4.15 2.18
CA GLN A 67 -6.12 -2.78 1.77
C GLN A 67 -5.88 -2.58 0.26
N ALA A 68 -4.74 -3.01 -0.27
CA ALA A 68 -4.45 -2.95 -1.70
C ALA A 68 -5.46 -3.76 -2.53
N ARG A 69 -5.89 -4.93 -2.02
CA ARG A 69 -6.94 -5.75 -2.63
C ARG A 69 -8.30 -5.05 -2.66
N THR A 70 -8.66 -4.33 -1.60
CA THR A 70 -9.88 -3.50 -1.57
C THR A 70 -9.80 -2.36 -2.58
N LEU A 71 -8.65 -1.68 -2.68
CA LEU A 71 -8.46 -0.63 -3.69
C LEU A 71 -8.66 -1.17 -5.10
N LEU A 72 -8.08 -2.33 -5.43
CA LEU A 72 -8.27 -2.96 -6.74
C LEU A 72 -9.76 -3.23 -7.02
N LYS A 73 -10.50 -3.80 -6.06
CA LYS A 73 -11.93 -4.11 -6.20
C LYS A 73 -12.79 -2.86 -6.42
N ASN A 74 -12.53 -1.79 -5.68
CA ASN A 74 -13.31 -0.56 -5.80
C ASN A 74 -13.12 0.09 -7.18
N ASN A 75 -11.90 0.06 -7.71
CA ASN A 75 -11.60 0.57 -9.05
C ASN A 75 -12.18 -0.31 -10.18
N THR A 76 -12.41 -1.61 -9.94
CA THR A 76 -13.07 -2.49 -10.93
C THR A 76 -14.56 -2.17 -11.04
N HIS A 77 -15.26 -1.91 -9.93
CA HIS A 77 -16.70 -1.62 -9.94
C HIS A 77 -17.05 -0.22 -10.50
N GLU A 78 -16.11 0.73 -10.50
CA GLU A 78 -16.30 2.06 -11.10
C GLU A 78 -16.16 2.07 -12.64
N ASN A 79 -15.64 0.98 -13.24
CA ASN A 79 -15.40 0.86 -14.69
C ASN A 79 -16.39 -0.07 -15.43
N ASP A 80 -17.38 -0.64 -14.72
CA ASP A 80 -18.51 -1.40 -15.30
C ASP A 80 -19.76 -0.50 -15.45
#